data_AF-A0A3L6ZRT1-F1
#
_entry.id   AF-A0A3L6ZRT1-F1
#
_cell.length_a   1.000
_cell.length_b   1.000
_cell.length_c   1.000
_cell.angle_alpha   90.00
_cell.angle_beta   90.00
_cell.angle_gamma   90.00
#
_symmetry.space_group_name_H-M   'P 1'
#
loop_
_entity.id
_entity.type
_entity.pdbx_description
1 polymer ?
#
loop_
_entity_poly.entity_id
_entity_poly.type
_entity_poly.pdbx_seq_one_letter_code
_entity_poly.pdbx_strand_id
1 'polypeptide(L)'
;MPDPHPLIENLASSVIEVLAGARDLEQLSRWITHDVYSNLLRRSVLAARSRRTRGVPARRPRMGVGPVHMCEPADGVIEAVTIVSTPNRARAVAIRLEGVDGRWKASSIAVL
;
A
#
# COMPACT_ATOMS: atom_id res chain seq x y z
N MET A 1 -4.99 -20.76 -2.78
CA MET A 1 -4.82 -19.45 -2.13
C MET A 1 -6.18 -18.75 -2.04
N PRO A 2 -6.44 -17.87 -1.05
CA PRO A 2 -7.65 -17.06 -1.03
C PRO A 2 -7.64 -16.03 -2.18
N ASP A 3 -8.81 -15.47 -2.53
CA ASP A 3 -8.91 -14.37 -3.50
C ASP A 3 -7.99 -13.20 -3.09
N PRO A 4 -7.02 -12.78 -3.93
CA PRO A 4 -6.11 -11.69 -3.62
C PRO A 4 -6.77 -10.29 -3.69
N HIS A 5 -7.89 -10.14 -4.38
CA HIS A 5 -8.49 -8.82 -4.69
C HIS A 5 -8.76 -7.97 -3.43
N PRO A 6 -9.41 -8.49 -2.37
CA PRO A 6 -9.67 -7.70 -1.17
C PRO A 6 -8.38 -7.27 -0.46
N LEU A 7 -7.33 -8.10 -0.52
CA LEU A 7 -6.06 -7.75 0.09
C LEU A 7 -5.37 -6.62 -0.68
N ILE A 8 -5.41 -6.66 -2.02
CA ILE A 8 -4.82 -5.64 -2.88
C ILE A 8 -5.48 -4.27 -2.63
N GLU A 9 -6.81 -4.19 -2.64
CA GLU A 9 -7.54 -2.94 -2.38
C GLU A 9 -7.25 -2.38 -0.98
N ASN A 10 -7.24 -3.26 0.02
CA ASN A 10 -6.94 -2.87 1.39
C ASN A 10 -5.50 -2.39 1.54
N LEU A 11 -4.51 -3.10 1.00
CA LEU A 11 -3.11 -2.68 1.04
C LEU A 11 -2.91 -1.34 0.31
N ALA A 12 -3.51 -1.17 -0.87
CA ALA A 12 -3.39 0.07 -1.64
C ALA A 12 -3.90 1.28 -0.84
N SER A 13 -5.08 1.18 -0.25
CA SER A 13 -5.64 2.24 0.62
C SER A 13 -4.79 2.46 1.87
N SER A 14 -4.41 1.37 2.54
CA SER A 14 -3.69 1.40 3.81
C SER A 14 -2.32 2.05 3.68
N VAL A 15 -1.61 1.77 2.59
CA VAL A 15 -0.29 2.37 2.31
C VAL A 15 -0.41 3.88 2.15
N ILE A 16 -1.42 4.37 1.43
CA ILE A 16 -1.62 5.82 1.31
C ILE A 16 -2.02 6.44 2.65
N GLU A 17 -2.83 5.76 3.47
CA GLU A 17 -3.17 6.23 4.82
C GLU A 17 -1.93 6.29 5.73
N VAL A 18 -1.04 5.30 5.68
CA VAL A 18 0.25 5.31 6.39
C VAL A 18 1.10 6.49 5.92
N LEU A 19 1.22 6.68 4.61
CA LEU A 19 1.97 7.81 4.05
C LEU A 19 1.33 9.16 4.39
N ALA A 20 0.01 9.23 4.61
CA ALA A 20 -0.69 10.41 5.11
C ALA A 20 -0.55 10.62 6.62
N GLY A 21 -0.02 9.63 7.35
CA GLY A 21 0.09 9.61 8.81
C GLY A 21 -1.24 9.32 9.52
N ALA A 22 -2.21 8.76 8.80
CA ALA A 22 -3.54 8.46 9.31
C ALA A 22 -3.70 7.01 9.81
N ARG A 23 -2.72 6.15 9.55
CA ARG A 23 -2.69 4.75 9.96
C ARG A 23 -1.29 4.39 10.44
N ASP A 24 -1.23 3.53 11.45
CA ASP A 24 0.01 2.93 11.92
C ASP A 24 0.47 1.83 10.95
N LEU A 25 1.75 1.86 10.55
CA LEU A 25 2.36 0.86 9.68
C LEU A 25 2.34 -0.52 10.32
N GLU A 26 2.37 -0.62 11.66
CA GLU A 26 2.36 -1.91 12.36
C GLU A 26 1.12 -2.74 12.03
N GLN A 27 -0.01 -2.09 11.71
CA GLN A 27 -1.20 -2.80 11.27
C GLN A 27 -0.99 -3.59 9.98
N LEU A 28 -0.03 -3.20 9.13
CA LEU A 28 0.24 -3.88 7.86
C LEU A 28 1.26 -5.03 8.02
N SER A 29 1.97 -5.15 9.14
CA SER A 29 3.10 -6.06 9.33
C SER A 29 2.75 -7.53 9.03
N ARG A 30 1.52 -7.93 9.32
CA ARG A 30 1.00 -9.26 9.00
C ARG A 30 1.00 -9.55 7.49
N TRP A 31 0.72 -8.59 6.63
CA TRP A 31 0.48 -8.79 5.20
C TRP A 31 1.66 -8.40 4.30
N ILE A 32 2.73 -7.85 4.85
CA ILE A 32 3.90 -7.41 4.08
C ILE A 32 5.16 -8.16 4.53
N THR A 33 6.19 -8.16 3.67
CA THR A 33 7.53 -8.64 4.04
C THR A 33 8.27 -7.59 4.87
N HIS A 34 9.36 -8.03 5.52
CA HIS A 34 10.20 -7.14 6.32
C HIS A 34 10.80 -5.99 5.50
N ASP A 35 11.21 -6.27 4.26
CA ASP A 35 11.81 -5.26 3.38
C ASP A 35 10.80 -4.19 2.98
N VAL A 36 9.57 -4.59 2.65
CA VAL A 36 8.46 -3.66 2.37
C VAL A 36 8.14 -2.82 3.61
N TYR A 37 8.08 -3.43 4.79
CA TYR A 37 7.88 -2.71 6.05
C TYR A 37 8.96 -1.64 6.25
N SER A 38 10.23 -2.03 6.14
CA SER A 38 11.37 -1.13 6.34
C SER A 38 11.38 0.02 5.33
N ASN A 39 11.02 -0.25 4.06
CA ASN A 39 10.89 0.79 3.04
C ASN A 39 9.76 1.77 3.37
N LEU A 40 8.56 1.26 3.69
CA LEU A 40 7.40 2.07 4.03
C LEU A 40 7.63 2.90 5.30
N LEU A 41 8.34 2.36 6.29
CA LEU A 41 8.71 3.09 7.50
C LEU A 41 9.59 4.29 7.19
N ARG A 42 10.63 4.12 6.37
CA ARG A 42 11.48 5.23 5.92
C ARG A 42 10.66 6.29 5.20
N ARG A 43 9.77 5.86 4.29
CA ARG A 43 8.90 6.79 3.53
C ARG A 43 7.89 7.51 4.42
N SER A 44 7.32 6.84 5.43
CA SER A 44 6.35 7.46 6.35
C SER A 44 7.00 8.54 7.22
N VAL A 45 8.25 8.33 7.67
CA VAL A 45 9.05 9.33 8.39
C VAL A 45 9.32 10.56 7.52
N LEU A 46 9.76 10.36 6.28
CA LEU A 46 9.99 11.45 5.33
C LEU A 46 8.70 12.23 5.03
N ALA A 47 7.59 11.51 4.84
CA ALA A 47 6.28 12.11 4.61
C ALA A 47 5.81 12.93 5.84
N ALA A 48 6.03 12.43 7.06
CA ALA A 48 5.72 13.14 8.29
C ALA A 48 6.53 14.44 8.43
N ARG A 49 7.83 14.40 8.11
CA ARG A 49 8.67 15.61 8.08
C ARG A 49 8.16 16.62 7.06
N SER A 50 7.87 16.19 5.82
CA SER A 50 7.32 17.05 4.76
C SER A 50 5.98 17.68 5.12
N ARG A 51 5.12 16.95 5.85
CA ARG A 51 3.85 17.49 6.36
C ARG A 51 4.07 18.60 7.38
N ARG A 52 4.95 18.35 8.37
CA ARG A 52 5.29 19.34 9.41
C ARG A 52 5.85 20.63 8.79
N THR A 53 6.75 20.54 7.82
CA THR A 53 7.32 21.71 7.14
C THR A 53 6.29 22.51 6.35
N ARG A 54 5.19 21.89 5.90
CA ARG A 54 4.10 22.54 5.16
C ARG A 54 2.91 22.94 6.04
N GLY A 55 2.98 22.70 7.36
CA GLY A 55 1.86 22.94 8.26
C GLY A 55 0.62 22.08 7.98
N VAL A 56 0.78 20.92 7.32
CA VAL A 56 -0.34 20.04 6.96
C VAL A 56 -0.55 19.00 8.07
N PRO A 57 -1.73 18.90 8.70
CA PRO A 57 -1.99 17.91 9.73
C PRO A 57 -2.06 16.49 9.15
N ALA A 58 -1.71 15.50 9.97
CA ALA A 58 -1.98 14.10 9.65
C ALA A 58 -3.50 13.85 9.75
N ARG A 59 -4.10 13.36 8.67
CA ARG A 59 -5.54 13.11 8.60
C ARG A 59 -5.83 12.03 7.56
N ARG A 60 -6.84 11.22 7.82
CA ARG A 60 -7.32 10.21 6.88
C ARG A 60 -7.76 10.89 5.57
N PRO A 61 -7.13 10.59 4.43
CA PRO A 61 -7.52 11.18 3.16
C PRO A 61 -8.91 10.70 2.74
N ARG A 62 -9.70 11.58 2.12
CA ARG A 62 -10.85 11.15 1.33
C ARG A 62 -10.31 10.60 0.02
N MET A 63 -10.58 9.33 -0.26
CA MET A 63 -10.02 8.66 -1.41
C MET A 63 -10.97 7.63 -2.03
N GLY A 64 -10.80 7.42 -3.33
CA GLY A 64 -11.38 6.31 -4.05
C GLY A 64 -10.29 5.35 -4.52
N VAL A 65 -10.59 4.05 -4.49
CA VAL A 65 -9.76 3.01 -5.09
C VAL A 65 -10.41 2.63 -6.42
N GLY A 66 -9.65 2.76 -7.50
CA GLY A 66 -10.08 2.34 -8.82
C GLY A 66 -10.05 0.82 -8.99
N PRO A 67 -10.47 0.31 -10.16
CA PRO A 67 -10.38 -1.10 -10.47
C PRO A 67 -8.97 -1.66 -10.24
N VAL A 68 -8.91 -2.89 -9.74
CA VAL A 68 -7.64 -3.63 -9.63
C VAL A 68 -7.38 -4.31 -10.98
N HIS A 69 -6.22 -4.03 -11.55
CA HIS A 69 -5.68 -4.79 -12.66
C HIS A 69 -4.62 -5.72 -12.11
N MET A 70 -4.77 -7.02 -12.32
CA MET A 70 -3.83 -8.02 -11.80
C MET A 70 -3.54 -9.12 -12.82
N CYS A 71 -2.37 -9.75 -12.68
CA CYS A 71 -1.98 -10.94 -13.41
C CYS A 71 -1.21 -11.90 -12.50
N GLU A 72 -1.07 -13.15 -12.95
CA GLU A 72 -0.30 -14.20 -12.29
C GLU A 72 0.90 -14.55 -13.18
N PRO A 73 2.07 -13.89 -13.00
CA PRO A 73 3.23 -14.13 -13.86
C PRO A 73 3.93 -15.47 -13.58
N ALA A 74 3.69 -16.05 -12.41
CA ALA A 74 4.19 -17.35 -11.99
C ALA A 74 3.24 -17.94 -10.94
N ASP A 75 3.27 -19.26 -10.76
CA ASP A 75 2.47 -19.94 -9.73
C ASP A 75 2.73 -19.34 -8.35
N GLY A 76 1.66 -18.97 -7.65
CA GLY A 76 1.73 -18.38 -6.32
C GLY A 76 2.27 -16.95 -6.29
N VAL A 77 2.29 -16.24 -7.43
CA VAL A 77 2.70 -14.84 -7.54
C VAL A 77 1.58 -14.02 -8.17
N ILE A 78 1.18 -12.92 -7.55
CA ILE A 78 0.25 -11.95 -8.15
C ILE A 78 0.95 -10.61 -8.29
N GLU A 79 0.87 -10.01 -9.47
CA GLU A 79 1.23 -8.63 -9.70
C GLU A 79 -0.03 -7.82 -9.97
N ALA A 80 -0.18 -6.71 -9.27
CA ALA A 80 -1.38 -5.90 -9.32
C ALA A 80 -1.08 -4.41 -9.32
N VAL A 81 -1.94 -3.65 -9.97
CA VAL A 81 -1.96 -2.19 -9.92
C VAL A 81 -3.38 -1.69 -9.74
N THR A 82 -3.54 -0.67 -8.90
CA THR A 82 -4.78 0.11 -8.79
C THR A 82 -4.46 1.59 -8.69
N ILE A 83 -5.39 2.42 -9.15
CA ILE A 83 -5.29 3.87 -9.02
C ILE A 83 -6.01 4.30 -7.75
N VAL A 84 -5.28 4.93 -6.84
CA VAL A 84 -5.85 5.58 -5.66
C VAL A 84 -5.95 7.07 -5.92
N SER A 85 -7.19 7.57 -5.95
CA SER A 85 -7.51 8.97 -6.21
C SER A 85 -7.87 9.70 -4.92
N THR A 86 -7.41 10.94 -4.80
CA THR A 86 -7.79 11.93 -3.78
C THR A 86 -8.24 13.19 -4.51
N PRO A 87 -8.91 14.16 -3.86
CA PRO A 87 -9.38 15.38 -4.53
C PRO A 87 -8.34 16.13 -5.36
N ASN A 88 -7.05 16.05 -4.99
CA ASN A 88 -5.98 16.86 -5.58
C ASN A 88 -4.90 16.03 -6.31
N ARG A 89 -4.97 14.70 -6.23
CA ARG A 89 -3.91 13.78 -6.72
C ARG A 89 -4.49 12.40 -7.03
N ALA A 90 -4.04 11.79 -8.12
CA ALA A 90 -4.12 10.34 -8.33
C ALA A 90 -2.71 9.73 -8.21
N ARG A 91 -2.64 8.50 -7.69
CA ARG A 91 -1.41 7.72 -7.53
C ARG A 91 -1.67 6.30 -7.98
N ALA A 92 -0.75 5.73 -8.75
CA ALA A 92 -0.77 4.30 -9.01
C ALA A 92 -0.10 3.57 -7.85
N VAL A 93 -0.74 2.51 -7.35
CA VAL A 93 -0.17 1.64 -6.34
C VAL A 93 0.08 0.28 -6.98
N ALA A 94 1.36 -0.05 -7.19
CA ALA A 94 1.78 -1.34 -7.70
C ALA A 94 2.13 -2.26 -6.54
N ILE A 95 1.62 -3.49 -6.55
CA ILE A 95 1.75 -4.47 -5.47
C ILE A 95 2.16 -5.80 -6.10
N ARG A 96 3.18 -6.44 -5.53
CA ARG A 96 3.50 -7.84 -5.78
C ARG A 96 3.17 -8.65 -4.54
N LEU A 97 2.33 -9.67 -4.70
CA LEU A 97 2.01 -10.66 -3.68
C LEU A 97 2.69 -11.99 -3.99
N GLU A 98 3.18 -12.63 -2.94
CA GLU A 98 3.73 -13.99 -3.00
C GLU A 98 2.99 -14.86 -1.98
N GLY A 99 2.70 -16.10 -2.37
CA GLY A 99 2.10 -17.10 -1.51
C GLY A 99 3.13 -17.68 -0.56
N VAL A 100 2.94 -17.46 0.75
CA VAL A 100 3.79 -18.00 1.83
C VAL A 100 2.88 -18.68 2.84
N ASP A 101 3.08 -19.98 3.07
CA ASP A 101 2.31 -20.80 4.02
C ASP A 101 0.78 -20.65 3.85
N GLY A 102 0.32 -20.65 2.59
CA GLY A 102 -1.10 -20.53 2.25
C GLY A 102 -1.68 -19.12 2.43
N ARG A 103 -0.84 -18.09 2.62
CA ARG A 103 -1.24 -16.69 2.80
C ARG A 103 -0.50 -15.78 1.83
N TRP A 104 -1.19 -14.75 1.36
CA TRP A 104 -0.57 -13.71 0.57
C TRP A 104 0.29 -12.79 1.45
N LYS A 105 1.51 -12.53 1.00
CA LYS A 105 2.43 -11.53 1.55
C LYS A 105 2.86 -10.59 0.45
N ALA A 106 2.73 -9.28 0.65
CA ALA A 106 3.26 -8.31 -0.29
C ALA A 106 4.78 -8.23 -0.17
N SER A 107 5.48 -8.69 -1.21
CA SER A 107 6.93 -8.66 -1.33
C SER A 107 7.45 -7.38 -1.99
N SER A 108 6.58 -6.65 -2.70
CA SER A 108 6.88 -5.32 -3.23
C SER A 108 5.63 -4.43 -3.20
N ILE A 109 5.83 -3.15 -2.84
CA ILE A 109 4.80 -2.11 -2.91
C ILE A 109 5.44 -0.80 -3.38
N ALA A 110 4.93 -0.24 -4.47
CA ALA A 110 5.32 1.08 -4.97
C ALA A 110 4.11 2.02 -5.05
N VAL A 111 4.33 3.29 -4.73
CA VAL A 111 3.34 4.36 -4.93
C VAL A 111 3.98 5.38 -5.85
N LEU A 112 3.42 5.50 -7.06
CA LEU A 112 3.93 6.31 -8.19
C LEU A 112 3.16 7.63 -8.31
#